data_AF-A0A818DH93-F1
#
_entry.id   AF-A0A818DH93-F1
#
_cell.length_a   1.000
_cell.length_b   1.000
_cell.length_c   1.000
_cell.angle_alpha   90.00
_cell.angle_beta   90.00
_cell.angle_gamma   90.00
#
_symmetry.space_group_name_H-M   'P 1'
#
loop_
_entity.id
_entity.type
_entity.pdbx_description
1 polymer ?
#
loop_
_entity_poly.entity_id
_entity_poly.type
_entity_poly.pdbx_seq_one_letter_code
_entity_poly.pdbx_strand_id
1 'polypeptide(L)'
;MDIFIFILSRLFKFIAIVIFIVGQIFVLSSFYKLGITGTFLGDYCGILMDAPVTTFPFNVVNNPMYTGSTLSFFALALYYSSPVGILLTIEVYIAYKIALLFEEPYTKWIYEQKNK
;
A
#
# COMPACT_ATOMS: atom_id res chain seq x y z
N MET A 1 -31.32 20.61 9.85
CA MET A 1 -30.54 19.38 10.11
C MET A 1 -30.02 18.78 8.81
N ASP A 2 -30.80 18.84 7.73
CA ASP A 2 -30.49 18.17 6.45
C ASP A 2 -29.32 18.79 5.68
N ILE A 3 -29.15 20.11 5.71
CA ILE A 3 -28.03 20.80 5.02
C ILE A 3 -26.67 20.44 5.62
N PHE A 4 -26.60 20.27 6.93
CA PHE A 4 -25.36 19.91 7.63
C PHE A 4 -24.93 18.49 7.28
N ILE A 5 -25.86 17.53 7.35
CA ILE A 5 -25.62 16.13 6.97
C ILE A 5 -25.22 16.03 5.50
N PHE A 6 -25.86 16.82 4.64
CA PHE A 6 -25.54 16.87 3.22
C PHE A 6 -24.10 17.36 2.96
N ILE A 7 -23.69 18.49 3.56
CA ILE A 7 -22.33 19.01 3.44
C ILE A 7 -21.31 18.00 3.98
N LEU A 8 -21.58 17.41 5.14
CA LEU A 8 -20.72 16.42 5.77
C LEU A 8 -20.53 15.19 4.87
N SER A 9 -21.60 14.68 4.26
CA SER A 9 -21.52 13.52 3.35
C SER A 9 -20.66 13.79 2.12
N ARG A 10 -20.73 15.02 1.56
CA ARG A 10 -19.89 15.44 0.43
C ARG A 10 -18.42 15.56 0.83
N LEU A 11 -18.16 16.10 2.01
CA LEU A 11 -16.81 16.20 2.55
C LEU A 11 -16.18 14.81 2.70
N PHE A 12 -16.91 13.84 3.28
CA PHE A 12 -16.41 12.46 3.40
C PHE A 12 -16.09 11.83 2.04
N LYS A 13 -16.93 12.04 1.03
CA LYS A 13 -16.66 11.55 -0.33
C LYS A 13 -15.42 12.21 -0.95
N PHE A 14 -15.24 13.52 -0.73
CA PHE A 14 -14.05 14.22 -1.20
C PHE A 14 -12.78 13.70 -0.52
N ILE A 15 -12.81 13.54 0.81
CA ILE A 15 -11.71 12.95 1.59
C ILE A 15 -11.39 11.54 1.07
N ALA A 16 -12.40 10.71 0.84
CA ALA A 16 -12.22 9.38 0.28
C ALA A 16 -11.52 9.40 -1.09
N ILE A 17 -11.92 10.30 -2.00
CA ILE A 17 -11.25 10.47 -3.29
C ILE A 17 -9.78 10.86 -3.12
N VAL A 18 -9.46 11.80 -2.23
CA VAL A 18 -8.08 12.22 -1.98
C VAL A 18 -7.25 11.05 -1.42
N ILE A 19 -7.79 10.29 -0.46
CA ILE A 19 -7.13 9.11 0.10
C ILE A 19 -6.88 8.07 -1.00
N PHE A 20 -7.86 7.82 -1.87
CA PHE A 20 -7.73 6.89 -2.99
C PHE A 20 -6.60 7.32 -3.94
N ILE A 21 -6.54 8.61 -4.31
CA ILE A 21 -5.49 9.14 -5.18
C ILE A 21 -4.11 8.95 -4.54
N VAL A 22 -3.96 9.26 -3.25
CA VAL A 22 -2.70 9.03 -2.51
C VAL A 22 -2.33 7.55 -2.51
N GLY A 23 -3.30 6.67 -2.26
CA GLY A 23 -3.09 5.22 -2.30
C GLY A 23 -2.60 4.75 -3.68
N GLN A 24 -3.26 5.20 -4.74
CA GLN A 24 -2.87 4.88 -6.12
C GLN A 24 -1.50 5.44 -6.48
N ILE A 25 -1.12 6.64 -6.00
CA ILE A 25 0.22 7.18 -6.21
C ILE A 25 1.25 6.22 -5.62
N PHE A 26 1.08 5.72 -4.39
CA PHE A 26 2.00 4.77 -3.79
C PHE A 26 2.04 3.43 -4.54
N VAL A 27 0.90 2.87 -4.92
CA VAL A 27 0.84 1.59 -5.67
C VAL A 27 1.53 1.73 -7.03
N LEU A 28 1.16 2.73 -7.82
CA LEU A 28 1.67 2.86 -9.19
C LEU A 28 3.14 3.27 -9.22
N SER A 29 3.58 4.18 -8.35
CA SER A 29 4.98 4.59 -8.32
C SER A 29 5.90 3.50 -7.76
N SER A 30 5.44 2.69 -6.81
CA SER A 30 6.21 1.54 -6.32
C SER A 30 6.32 0.45 -7.39
N PHE A 31 5.21 0.12 -8.07
CA PHE A 31 5.22 -0.80 -9.20
C PHE A 31 6.15 -0.34 -10.31
N TYR A 32 6.12 0.96 -10.64
CA TYR A 32 7.03 1.54 -11.64
C TYR A 32 8.51 1.36 -11.28
N LYS A 33 8.86 1.45 -9.99
CA LYS A 33 10.25 1.28 -9.52
C LYS A 33 10.68 -0.18 -9.44
N LEU A 34 9.80 -1.08 -9.02
CA LEU A 34 10.11 -2.50 -8.82
C LEU A 34 9.94 -3.33 -10.10
N GLY A 35 9.10 -2.88 -11.03
CA GLY A 35 8.65 -3.68 -12.17
C GLY A 35 7.85 -4.92 -11.74
N ILE A 36 7.61 -5.82 -12.69
CA ILE A 36 6.85 -7.05 -12.46
C ILE A 36 7.58 -7.97 -11.48
N THR A 37 8.87 -8.22 -11.72
CA THR A 37 9.65 -9.18 -10.91
C THR A 37 9.85 -8.69 -9.49
N GLY A 38 10.22 -7.43 -9.28
CA GLY A 38 10.37 -6.87 -7.93
C GLY A 38 9.04 -6.78 -7.17
N THR A 39 7.92 -6.62 -7.87
CA THR A 39 6.59 -6.57 -7.23
C THR A 39 6.08 -7.95 -6.81
N PHE A 40 6.28 -8.97 -7.65
CA PHE A 40 5.69 -10.29 -7.46
C PHE A 40 6.74 -11.31 -6.95
N LEU A 41 7.51 -10.92 -5.93
CA LEU A 41 8.42 -11.80 -5.19
C LEU A 41 9.46 -12.51 -6.08
N GLY A 42 9.95 -11.84 -7.13
CA GLY A 42 10.95 -12.39 -8.04
C GLY A 42 12.27 -12.75 -7.36
N ASP A 43 12.56 -12.14 -6.21
CA ASP A 43 13.69 -12.45 -5.34
C ASP A 43 13.60 -13.86 -4.72
N TYR A 44 12.40 -14.40 -4.49
CA TYR A 44 12.20 -15.82 -4.10
C TYR A 44 12.52 -16.78 -5.25
N CYS A 45 12.46 -16.30 -6.48
CA CYS A 45 12.81 -17.04 -7.69
C CYS A 45 14.26 -16.79 -8.15
N GLY A 46 15.07 -16.09 -7.36
CA GLY A 46 16.47 -15.76 -7.69
C GLY A 46 16.65 -14.56 -8.63
N ILE A 47 15.58 -13.83 -8.96
CA ILE A 47 15.64 -12.60 -9.76
C ILE A 47 15.73 -11.41 -8.82
N LEU A 48 16.96 -11.12 -8.36
CA LEU A 48 17.23 -10.04 -7.41
C LEU A 48 17.69 -8.76 -8.12
N MET A 49 17.10 -7.61 -7.78
CA MET A 49 17.53 -6.32 -8.32
C MET A 49 18.95 -5.95 -7.87
N ASP A 50 19.61 -5.05 -8.60
CA ASP A 50 20.99 -4.63 -8.31
C ASP A 50 21.18 -4.09 -6.90
N ALA A 51 20.30 -3.16 -6.51
CA ALA A 51 20.25 -2.58 -5.18
C ALA A 51 18.79 -2.39 -4.73
N PRO A 52 18.54 -2.27 -3.41
CA PRO A 52 17.22 -1.90 -2.90
C PRO A 52 16.79 -0.52 -3.41
N VAL A 53 15.51 -0.34 -3.69
CA VAL A 53 14.97 0.97 -4.07
C VAL A 53 14.82 1.85 -2.83
N THR A 54 15.57 2.94 -2.79
CA THR A 54 15.56 3.91 -1.66
C THR A 54 14.98 5.27 -2.04
N THR A 55 14.50 5.42 -3.28
CA THR A 55 13.88 6.66 -3.77
C THR A 55 12.35 6.59 -3.66
N PHE A 56 11.66 7.71 -3.93
CA PHE A 56 10.21 7.74 -3.91
C PHE A 56 9.58 6.58 -4.70
N PRO A 57 8.58 5.87 -4.13
CA PRO A 57 7.90 6.16 -2.85
C PRO A 57 8.54 5.53 -1.58
N PHE A 58 9.61 4.74 -1.71
CA PHE A 58 10.21 3.97 -0.61
C PHE A 58 10.94 4.82 0.44
N ASN A 59 11.29 6.07 0.11
CA ASN A 59 11.84 7.02 1.09
C ASN A 59 10.77 7.68 1.98
N VAL A 60 9.48 7.53 1.64
CA VAL A 60 8.36 8.11 2.41
C VAL A 60 7.73 7.05 3.31
N VAL A 61 7.59 5.82 2.80
CA VAL A 61 7.06 4.68 3.55
C VAL A 61 7.78 3.41 3.07
N ASN A 62 8.09 2.50 4.00
CA ASN A 62 8.88 1.29 3.69
C ASN A 62 8.21 0.38 2.67
N ASN A 63 6.89 0.20 2.80
CA ASN A 63 6.09 -0.74 2.01
C ASN A 63 4.95 -0.01 1.28
N PRO A 64 5.29 0.82 0.29
CA PRO A 64 4.36 1.74 -0.36
C PRO A 64 3.21 1.03 -1.05
N MET A 65 3.43 -0.14 -1.65
CA MET A 65 2.37 -0.91 -2.29
C MET A 65 1.33 -1.41 -1.29
N TYR A 66 1.77 -2.01 -0.19
CA TYR A 66 0.90 -2.49 0.89
C TYR A 66 0.12 -1.34 1.55
N THR A 67 0.80 -0.21 1.78
CA THR A 67 0.19 1.00 2.35
C THR A 67 -0.83 1.59 1.37
N GLY A 68 -0.45 1.75 0.11
CA GLY A 68 -1.30 2.32 -0.92
C GLY A 68 -2.54 1.48 -1.19
N SER A 69 -2.40 0.15 -1.26
CA SER A 69 -3.52 -0.78 -1.40
C SER A 69 -4.49 -0.68 -0.22
N THR A 70 -3.98 -0.63 1.02
CA THR A 70 -4.82 -0.43 2.23
C THR A 70 -5.60 0.88 2.14
N LEU A 71 -4.95 1.98 1.73
CA LEU A 71 -5.60 3.27 1.54
C LEU A 71 -6.68 3.20 0.46
N SER A 72 -6.45 2.47 -0.63
CA SER A 72 -7.44 2.27 -1.69
C SER A 72 -8.69 1.53 -1.19
N PHE A 73 -8.53 0.45 -0.41
CA PHE A 73 -9.66 -0.25 0.21
C PHE A 73 -10.41 0.65 1.20
N PHE A 74 -9.68 1.34 2.08
CA PHE A 74 -10.25 2.24 3.06
C PHE A 74 -11.05 3.38 2.40
N ALA A 75 -10.48 4.00 1.37
CA ALA A 75 -11.12 5.05 0.61
C ALA A 75 -12.44 4.59 -0.01
N LEU A 76 -12.46 3.40 -0.63
CA LEU A 76 -13.69 2.85 -1.20
C LEU A 76 -14.73 2.56 -0.11
N ALA A 77 -14.31 2.00 1.03
CA ALA A 77 -15.20 1.77 2.16
C ALA A 77 -15.84 3.09 2.67
N LEU A 78 -15.04 4.16 2.78
CA LEU A 78 -15.52 5.50 3.15
C LEU A 78 -16.46 6.09 2.09
N TYR A 79 -16.08 6.02 0.81
CA TYR A 79 -16.84 6.60 -0.29
C TYR A 79 -18.26 6.03 -0.37
N TYR A 80 -18.39 4.71 -0.15
CA TYR A 80 -19.66 4.00 -0.12
C TYR A 80 -20.31 3.93 1.27
N SER A 81 -19.70 4.54 2.29
CA SER A 81 -20.18 4.53 3.67
C SER A 81 -20.47 3.11 4.18
N SER A 82 -19.58 2.16 3.88
CA SER A 82 -19.75 0.73 4.14
C SER A 82 -19.00 0.30 5.41
N PRO A 83 -19.71 -0.05 6.51
CA PRO A 83 -19.07 -0.57 7.72
C PRO A 83 -18.36 -1.91 7.48
N VAL A 84 -18.95 -2.77 6.64
CA VAL A 84 -18.34 -4.05 6.25
C VAL A 84 -17.04 -3.80 5.46
N GLY A 85 -17.02 -2.78 4.59
CA GLY A 85 -15.81 -2.37 3.88
C GLY A 85 -14.68 -1.94 4.81
N ILE A 86 -15.01 -1.28 5.93
CA ILE A 86 -14.01 -0.92 6.96
C ILE A 86 -13.45 -2.17 7.64
N LEU A 87 -14.30 -3.13 8.01
CA LEU A 87 -13.85 -4.40 8.62
C LEU A 87 -12.93 -5.18 7.67
N LEU A 88 -13.30 -5.29 6.39
CA LEU A 88 -12.47 -5.94 5.38
C LEU A 88 -11.15 -5.18 5.15
N THR A 89 -11.15 -3.86 5.21
CA THR A 89 -9.92 -3.05 5.14
C THR A 89 -8.97 -3.40 6.31
N ILE A 90 -9.51 -3.54 7.52
CA ILE A 90 -8.73 -3.91 8.71
C ILE A 90 -8.16 -5.32 8.55
N GLU A 91 -8.97 -6.27 8.09
CA GLU A 91 -8.52 -7.64 7.82
C GLU A 91 -7.35 -7.67 6.82
N VAL A 92 -7.49 -6.98 5.69
CA VAL A 92 -6.43 -6.86 4.68
C VAL A 92 -5.17 -6.22 5.27
N TYR A 93 -5.32 -5.15 6.05
CA TYR A 93 -4.18 -4.51 6.71
C TYR A 93 -3.44 -5.48 7.65
N ILE A 94 -4.16 -6.26 8.43
CA ILE A 94 -3.56 -7.28 9.31
C ILE A 94 -2.83 -8.34 8.48
N ALA A 95 -3.44 -8.84 7.40
CA ALA A 95 -2.80 -9.80 6.50
C ALA A 95 -1.49 -9.24 5.92
N TYR A 96 -1.48 -7.98 5.48
CA TYR A 96 -0.28 -7.29 5.01
C TYR A 96 0.78 -7.15 6.10
N LYS A 97 0.39 -6.80 7.33
CA LYS A 97 1.34 -6.72 8.45
C LYS A 97 1.96 -8.08 8.75
N ILE A 98 1.19 -9.16 8.68
CA ILE A 98 1.70 -10.53 8.87
C ILE A 98 2.68 -10.88 7.75
N ALA A 99 2.36 -10.62 6.48
CA ALA A 99 3.26 -10.90 5.35
C ALA A 99 4.61 -10.17 5.51
N LEU A 100 4.56 -8.89 5.90
CA LEU A 100 5.76 -8.07 6.11
C LEU A 100 6.67 -8.57 7.25
N LEU A 101 6.15 -9.32 8.22
CA LEU A 101 6.99 -9.95 9.26
C LEU A 101 7.96 -10.98 8.68
N PHE A 102 7.65 -11.55 7.51
CA PHE A 102 8.49 -12.53 6.83
C PHE A 102 9.27 -11.89 5.68
N GLU A 103 8.63 -11.01 4.91
CA GLU A 103 9.21 -10.38 3.73
C GLU A 103 10.38 -9.45 4.12
N GLU A 104 10.20 -8.53 5.06
CA GLU A 104 11.24 -7.54 5.39
C GLU A 104 12.56 -8.18 5.88
N PRO A 105 12.56 -9.17 6.80
CA PRO A 105 13.78 -9.86 7.20
C PRO A 105 14.43 -10.64 6.06
N TYR A 106 13.62 -11.30 5.21
CA TYR A 106 14.12 -12.04 4.07
C TYR A 106 14.82 -11.13 3.06
N THR A 107 14.17 -10.03 2.65
CA THR A 107 14.73 -9.05 1.73
C THR A 107 16.02 -8.45 2.28
N LYS A 108 16.07 -8.13 3.58
CA LYS A 108 17.31 -7.63 4.19
C LYS A 108 18.43 -8.66 4.10
N TRP A 109 18.15 -9.91 4.46
CA TRP A 109 19.12 -11.00 4.44
C TRP A 109 19.68 -11.27 3.04
N ILE A 110 18.85 -11.33 1.99
CA ILE A 110 19.33 -11.60 0.61
C ILE A 110 20.25 -10.48 0.11
N TYR A 111 19.96 -9.22 0.42
CA TYR A 111 20.82 -8.09 0.03
C TYR A 111 22.12 -8.06 0.83
N GLU A 112 22.11 -8.49 2.10
CA GLU A 112 23.34 -8.68 2.89
C GLU A 112 24.23 -9.79 2.33
N GLN A 113 23.65 -10.88 1.81
CA GLN A 113 24.43 -11.96 1.19
C GLN A 113 25.00 -11.55 -0.17
N LYS A 114 24.27 -10.76 -0.95
CA LYS A 114 24.75 -10.26 -2.25
C LYS A 114 25.96 -9.33 -2.13
N ASN A 115 26.04 -8.57 -1.04
CA ASN A 115 27.10 -7.60 -0.79
C ASN A 115 28.33 -8.19 -0.06
N LYS A 116 28.34 -9.50 0.23
CA LYS A 116 29.48 -10.24 0.77
C LYS A 116 30.28 -10.88 -0.37
#